data_AF-A0A2K6RR01-F1
#
_entry.id   AF-A0A2K6RR01-F1
#
_cell.length_a   1.000
_cell.length_b   1.000
_cell.length_c   1.000
_cell.angle_alpha   90.00
_cell.angle_beta   90.00
_cell.angle_gamma   90.00
#
_symmetry.space_group_name_H-M   'P 1'
#
loop_
_entity.id
_entity.type
_entity.pdbx_description
1 polymer ?
#
loop_
_entity_poly.entity_id
_entity_poly.type
_entity_poly.pdbx_seq_one_letter_code
_entity_poly.pdbx_strand_id
1 'polypeptide(L)'
;MAPALWRACNGLMAAFFALAAYVQVNDPDAELWVVVYTIPAVLTLLVGLNPQITGNVIWKSISAIHILFCMVWAVGLAYYLLHHTQQNILHEEEGRELCGLVIITAWIILCHSSSKNPVGGRIQLAIAIVITLFPFISWVYIYINKEMRSSWPTHCKTVI
;
A
#
# COMPACT_ATOMS: atom_id res chain seq x y z
N MET A 1 1.30 -22.16 12.38
CA MET A 1 2.25 -21.26 11.69
C MET A 1 1.56 -20.37 10.65
N ALA A 2 0.87 -20.91 9.64
CA ALA A 2 0.21 -20.10 8.60
C ALA A 2 -0.76 -19.01 9.11
N PRO A 3 -1.61 -19.25 10.14
CA PRO A 3 -2.48 -18.18 10.67
C PRO A 3 -1.72 -17.08 11.40
N ALA A 4 -0.67 -17.42 12.16
CA ALA A 4 0.15 -16.45 12.85
C ALA A 4 0.95 -15.59 11.87
N LEU A 5 1.50 -16.21 10.81
CA LEU A 5 2.23 -15.50 9.78
C LEU A 5 1.33 -14.56 8.97
N TRP A 6 0.12 -15.00 8.62
CA TRP A 6 -0.87 -14.12 7.98
C TRP A 6 -1.20 -12.90 8.85
N ARG A 7 -1.43 -13.10 10.15
CA ARG A 7 -1.67 -12.00 11.10
C ARG A 7 -0.46 -11.09 11.22
N ALA A 8 0.76 -11.63 11.23
CA ALA A 8 1.99 -10.85 11.23
C ALA A 8 2.15 -10.02 9.96
N CYS A 9 1.88 -10.59 8.77
CA CYS A 9 1.91 -9.84 7.51
C CYS A 9 0.88 -8.69 7.51
N ASN A 10 -0.33 -8.92 8.04
CA ASN A 10 -1.31 -7.84 8.19
C ASN A 10 -0.83 -6.79 9.20
N GLY A 11 -0.26 -7.17 10.33
CA GLY A 11 0.33 -6.22 11.27
C GLY A 11 1.43 -5.35 10.64
N LEU A 12 2.34 -5.98 9.88
CA LEU A 12 3.41 -5.29 9.16
C LEU A 12 2.88 -4.36 8.06
N MET A 13 1.92 -4.82 7.27
CA MET A 13 1.32 -4.00 6.22
C MET A 13 0.48 -2.85 6.78
N ALA A 14 -0.21 -3.05 7.90
CA ALA A 14 -0.90 -1.98 8.60
C ALA A 14 0.09 -0.91 9.09
N ALA A 15 1.22 -1.34 9.67
CA ALA A 15 2.28 -0.42 10.09
C ALA A 15 2.90 0.32 8.89
N PHE A 16 3.13 -0.38 7.78
CA PHE A 16 3.61 0.23 6.54
C PHE A 16 2.64 1.29 6.01
N PHE A 17 1.33 0.99 5.91
CA PHE A 17 0.35 1.98 5.47
C PHE A 17 0.22 3.16 6.44
N ALA A 18 0.31 2.93 7.75
CA ALA A 18 0.34 4.02 8.72
C ALA A 18 1.58 4.91 8.57
N LEU A 19 2.75 4.31 8.31
CA LEU A 19 3.98 5.04 8.02
C LEU A 19 3.85 5.82 6.69
N ALA A 20 3.28 5.21 5.66
CA ALA A 20 3.00 5.87 4.39
C ALA A 20 2.07 7.08 4.58
N ALA A 21 1.01 6.95 5.39
CA ALA A 21 0.14 8.07 5.74
C ALA A 21 0.93 9.19 6.45
N TYR A 22 1.83 8.84 7.37
CA TYR A 22 2.65 9.81 8.10
C TYR A 22 3.59 10.60 7.17
N VAL A 23 4.28 9.94 6.24
CA VAL A 23 5.21 10.65 5.34
C VAL A 23 4.48 11.55 4.34
N GLN A 24 3.24 11.23 3.98
CA GLN A 24 2.40 12.05 3.08
C GLN A 24 1.92 13.36 3.71
N VAL A 25 2.17 13.62 4.99
CA VAL A 25 1.88 14.93 5.61
C VAL A 25 2.69 16.07 4.97
N ASN A 26 3.80 15.76 4.29
CA ASN A 26 4.61 16.76 3.58
C ASN A 26 4.14 17.03 2.16
N ASP A 27 3.18 16.27 1.66
CA ASP A 27 2.68 16.38 0.30
C ASP A 27 1.80 17.65 0.15
N PRO A 28 1.90 18.45 -0.93
CA PRO A 28 0.95 19.53 -1.21
C PRO A 28 -0.53 19.15 -1.11
N ASP A 29 -0.90 17.89 -1.37
CA ASP A 29 -2.28 17.36 -1.23
C ASP A 29 -2.40 16.30 -0.10
N ALA A 30 -1.64 16.50 0.97
CA ALA A 30 -1.59 15.64 2.16
C ALA A 30 -2.95 15.15 2.67
N GLU A 31 -3.99 16.00 2.66
CA GLU A 31 -5.32 15.63 3.17
C GLU A 31 -5.87 14.37 2.50
N LEU A 32 -5.75 14.28 1.16
CA LEU A 32 -6.23 13.12 0.43
C LEU A 32 -5.32 11.91 0.64
N TRP A 33 -4.01 12.08 0.53
CA TRP A 33 -3.07 10.96 0.66
C TRP A 33 -3.05 10.34 2.05
N VAL A 34 -3.11 11.16 3.11
CA VAL A 34 -3.18 10.66 4.49
C VAL A 34 -4.42 9.78 4.66
N VAL A 35 -5.58 10.20 4.12
CA VAL A 35 -6.81 9.39 4.17
C VAL A 35 -6.67 8.12 3.33
N VAL A 36 -6.09 8.22 2.14
CA VAL A 36 -5.87 7.09 1.23
C VAL A 36 -5.06 5.99 1.88
N TYR A 37 -4.03 6.33 2.67
CA TYR A 37 -3.22 5.34 3.39
C TYR A 37 -3.78 4.94 4.76
N THR A 38 -4.51 5.83 5.44
CA THR A 38 -5.07 5.53 6.77
C THR A 38 -6.18 4.48 6.71
N ILE A 39 -7.08 4.57 5.73
CA ILE A 39 -8.17 3.58 5.54
C ILE A 39 -7.62 2.14 5.43
N PRO A 40 -6.68 1.82 4.51
CA PRO A 40 -6.13 0.48 4.40
C PRO A 40 -5.27 0.09 5.61
N ALA A 41 -4.62 1.03 6.30
CA ALA A 41 -3.94 0.76 7.56
C ALA A 41 -4.91 0.18 8.60
N VAL A 42 -6.04 0.85 8.82
CA VAL A 42 -7.08 0.41 9.76
C VAL A 42 -7.72 -0.90 9.32
N LEU A 43 -8.14 -1.00 8.05
CA LEU A 43 -8.78 -2.22 7.53
C LEU A 43 -7.86 -3.43 7.66
N THR A 44 -6.57 -3.26 7.37
CA THR A 44 -5.56 -4.32 7.46
C THR A 44 -5.26 -4.68 8.92
N LEU A 45 -5.16 -3.69 9.81
CA LEU A 45 -4.98 -3.94 11.24
C LEU A 45 -6.12 -4.80 11.80
N LEU A 46 -7.37 -4.48 11.43
CA LEU A 46 -8.54 -5.25 11.84
C LEU A 46 -8.45 -6.71 11.38
N VAL A 47 -7.95 -6.98 10.17
CA VAL A 47 -7.72 -8.35 9.68
C VAL A 47 -6.63 -9.06 10.48
N GLY A 48 -5.54 -8.36 10.84
CA GLY A 48 -4.49 -8.90 11.69
C GLY A 48 -4.96 -9.25 13.11
N LEU A 49 -5.85 -8.42 13.67
CA LEU A 49 -6.45 -8.65 14.99
C LEU A 49 -7.50 -9.77 14.95
N ASN A 50 -8.42 -9.72 14.01
CA ASN A 50 -9.49 -10.70 13.83
C ASN A 50 -9.74 -10.99 12.33
N PRO A 51 -9.19 -12.08 11.77
CA PRO A 51 -9.37 -12.41 10.36
C PRO A 51 -10.82 -12.61 9.91
N GLN A 52 -11.75 -12.88 10.84
CA GLN A 52 -13.17 -13.05 10.51
C GLN A 52 -13.86 -11.73 10.12
N ILE A 53 -13.22 -10.57 10.39
CA ILE A 53 -13.77 -9.26 10.05
C ILE A 53 -14.02 -9.10 8.54
N THR A 54 -13.28 -9.83 7.70
CA THR A 54 -13.45 -9.83 6.24
C THR A 54 -14.80 -10.39 5.80
N GLY A 55 -15.52 -11.08 6.69
CA GLY A 55 -16.90 -11.52 6.48
C GLY A 55 -17.94 -10.41 6.67
N ASN A 56 -17.60 -9.35 7.42
CA ASN A 56 -18.49 -8.26 7.79
C ASN A 56 -18.84 -7.37 6.59
N VAL A 57 -20.12 -6.99 6.45
CA VAL A 57 -20.63 -6.18 5.34
C VAL A 57 -19.98 -4.79 5.32
N ILE A 58 -19.79 -4.14 6.47
CA ILE A 58 -19.18 -2.81 6.56
C ILE A 58 -17.73 -2.86 6.08
N TRP A 59 -16.94 -3.82 6.57
CA TRP A 59 -15.55 -3.99 6.12
C TRP A 59 -15.48 -4.22 4.61
N LYS A 60 -16.34 -5.10 4.08
CA LYS A 60 -16.42 -5.38 2.63
C LYS A 60 -16.78 -4.13 1.84
N SER A 61 -17.81 -3.40 2.24
CA SER A 61 -18.26 -2.19 1.54
C SER A 61 -17.19 -1.11 1.53
N ILE A 62 -16.58 -0.80 2.68
CA ILE A 62 -15.50 0.21 2.77
C ILE A 62 -14.32 -0.23 1.90
N SER A 63 -13.88 -1.49 2.02
CA SER A 63 -12.76 -2.02 1.25
C SER A 63 -13.01 -1.99 -0.27
N ALA A 64 -14.22 -2.31 -0.72
CA ALA A 64 -14.58 -2.32 -2.13
C ALA A 64 -14.65 -0.91 -2.73
N ILE A 65 -15.26 0.04 -2.00
CA ILE A 65 -15.29 1.46 -2.41
C ILE A 65 -13.86 2.00 -2.50
N HIS A 66 -13.03 1.69 -1.51
CA HIS A 66 -11.65 2.14 -1.45
C HIS A 66 -10.79 1.55 -2.58
N ILE A 67 -10.94 0.25 -2.89
CA ILE A 67 -10.30 -0.38 -4.06
C ILE A 67 -10.73 0.31 -5.35
N LEU A 68 -12.04 0.55 -5.54
CA LEU A 68 -12.54 1.20 -6.75
C LEU A 68 -11.92 2.59 -6.92
N PHE A 69 -11.89 3.38 -5.85
CA PHE A 69 -11.27 4.69 -5.83
C PHE A 69 -9.78 4.62 -6.17
N CYS A 70 -9.02 3.75 -5.52
CA CYS A 70 -7.60 3.57 -5.79
C CYS A 70 -7.32 3.11 -7.23
N MET A 71 -8.16 2.23 -7.78
CA MET A 71 -8.01 1.75 -9.16
C MET A 71 -8.27 2.87 -10.18
N VAL A 72 -9.33 3.66 -9.99
CA VAL A 72 -9.62 4.80 -10.88
C VAL A 72 -8.48 5.81 -10.83
N TRP A 73 -7.99 6.15 -9.64
CA TRP A 73 -6.88 7.08 -9.49
C TRP A 73 -5.58 6.53 -10.06
N ALA A 74 -5.25 5.25 -9.82
CA ALA A 74 -4.09 4.60 -10.38
C ALA A 74 -4.09 4.61 -11.92
N VAL A 75 -5.26 4.42 -12.55
CA VAL A 75 -5.39 4.55 -14.01
C VAL A 75 -5.11 5.98 -14.46
N GLY A 76 -5.61 6.98 -13.73
CA GLY A 76 -5.32 8.39 -13.99
C GLY A 76 -3.84 8.74 -13.90
N LEU A 77 -3.16 8.31 -12.82
CA LEU A 77 -1.72 8.50 -12.65
C LEU A 77 -0.91 7.72 -13.69
N ALA A 78 -1.30 6.49 -14.01
CA ALA A 78 -0.63 5.71 -15.05
C ALA A 78 -0.75 6.40 -16.42
N TYR A 79 -1.94 6.92 -16.76
CA TYR A 79 -2.13 7.71 -17.98
C TYR A 79 -1.26 8.98 -17.98
N TYR A 80 -1.25 9.71 -16.86
CA TYR A 80 -0.41 10.90 -16.70
C TYR A 80 1.07 10.59 -16.93
N LEU A 81 1.60 9.57 -16.23
CA LEU A 81 2.99 9.14 -16.32
C LEU A 81 3.37 8.67 -17.73
N LEU A 82 2.50 7.92 -18.41
CA LEU A 82 2.75 7.49 -19.80
C LEU A 82 2.98 8.66 -20.76
N HIS A 83 2.38 9.82 -20.46
CA HIS A 83 2.48 11.00 -21.31
C HIS A 83 3.50 12.05 -20.83
N HIS A 84 3.90 12.04 -19.55
CA HIS A 84 4.69 13.13 -18.95
C HIS A 84 5.97 12.67 -18.25
N THR A 85 6.15 11.37 -17.97
CA THR A 85 7.35 10.89 -17.27
C THR A 85 8.59 11.07 -18.13
N GLN A 86 9.65 11.62 -17.55
CA GLN A 86 10.97 11.71 -18.18
C GLN A 86 11.98 10.79 -17.46
N GLN A 87 11.74 10.49 -16.19
CA GLN A 87 12.59 9.63 -15.37
C GLN A 87 11.89 8.31 -15.01
N ASN A 88 12.60 7.47 -14.25
CA ASN A 88 12.08 6.23 -13.71
C ASN A 88 10.98 6.51 -12.67
N ILE A 89 10.04 5.57 -12.54
CA ILE A 89 8.87 5.64 -11.64
C ILE A 89 9.23 5.99 -10.19
N LEU A 90 10.40 5.59 -9.68
CA LEU A 90 10.79 5.90 -8.29
C LEU A 90 11.33 7.33 -8.10
N HIS A 91 11.77 7.99 -9.18
CA HIS A 91 12.24 9.37 -9.11
C HIS A 91 11.08 10.36 -9.09
N GLU A 92 10.04 10.09 -9.88
CA GLU A 92 8.83 10.91 -9.92
C GLU A 92 7.92 10.63 -8.71
N GLU A 93 7.27 11.68 -8.19
CA GLU A 93 6.36 11.60 -7.05
C GLU A 93 5.12 10.76 -7.40
N GLU A 94 4.51 11.09 -8.54
CA GLU A 94 3.34 10.42 -9.12
C GLU A 94 3.60 8.94 -9.40
N GLY A 95 4.85 8.59 -9.71
CA GLY A 95 5.28 7.21 -9.89
C GLY A 95 5.28 6.43 -8.58
N ARG A 96 5.77 7.03 -7.48
CA ARG A 96 5.73 6.42 -6.14
C ARG A 96 4.30 6.33 -5.62
N GLU A 97 3.47 7.33 -5.86
CA GLU A 97 2.04 7.35 -5.54
C GLU A 97 1.29 6.22 -6.25
N LEU A 98 1.52 6.05 -7.57
CA LEU A 98 0.97 4.94 -8.35
C LEU A 98 1.35 3.58 -7.74
N CYS A 99 2.62 3.39 -7.39
CA CYS A 99 3.06 2.16 -6.73
C CYS A 99 2.33 1.93 -5.39
N GLY A 100 2.11 2.99 -4.61
CA GLY A 100 1.33 2.93 -3.37
C GLY A 100 -0.11 2.46 -3.58
N LEU A 101 -0.81 3.03 -4.55
CA LEU A 101 -2.19 2.64 -4.90
C LEU A 101 -2.28 1.17 -5.36
N VAL A 102 -1.30 0.70 -6.13
CA VAL A 102 -1.21 -0.70 -6.58
C VAL A 102 -1.00 -1.63 -5.37
N ILE A 103 -0.11 -1.29 -4.45
CA ILE A 103 0.14 -2.09 -3.24
C ILE A 103 -1.12 -2.15 -2.36
N ILE A 104 -1.79 -1.01 -2.12
CA ILE A 104 -3.07 -0.95 -1.38
C ILE A 104 -4.07 -1.90 -2.01
N THR A 105 -4.29 -1.75 -3.32
CA THR A 105 -5.31 -2.53 -4.03
C THR A 105 -5.01 -4.03 -3.98
N ALA A 106 -3.77 -4.43 -4.30
CA ALA A 106 -3.35 -5.83 -4.26
C ALA A 106 -3.51 -6.42 -2.86
N TRP A 107 -3.14 -5.66 -1.82
CA TRP A 107 -3.24 -6.11 -0.44
C TRP A 107 -4.68 -6.32 0.02
N ILE A 108 -5.56 -5.34 -0.21
CA ILE A 108 -6.96 -5.43 0.22
C ILE A 108 -7.70 -6.54 -0.55
N ILE A 109 -7.41 -6.74 -1.85
CA ILE A 109 -7.93 -7.88 -2.62
C ILE A 109 -7.47 -9.22 -2.01
N LEU A 110 -6.21 -9.31 -1.57
CA LEU A 110 -5.67 -10.49 -0.93
C LEU A 110 -6.39 -10.77 0.41
N CYS A 111 -6.63 -9.75 1.23
CA CYS A 111 -7.42 -9.86 2.46
C CYS A 111 -8.84 -10.36 2.17
N HIS A 112 -9.50 -9.87 1.13
CA HIS A 112 -10.85 -10.30 0.74
C HIS A 112 -10.89 -11.76 0.24
N SER A 113 -9.80 -12.22 -0.38
CA SER A 113 -9.68 -13.56 -0.95
C SER A 113 -9.28 -14.63 0.07
N SER A 114 -8.71 -14.20 1.22
CA SER A 114 -8.25 -15.10 2.29
C SER A 114 -9.38 -15.89 2.94
N SER A 115 -10.61 -15.38 2.95
CA SER A 115 -11.76 -16.06 3.58
C SER A 115 -12.35 -17.21 2.76
N LYS A 116 -11.92 -17.42 1.50
CA LYS A 116 -12.68 -18.21 0.52
C LYS A 116 -12.15 -19.62 0.22
N ASN A 117 -10.87 -19.95 0.46
CA ASN A 117 -10.32 -21.28 0.08
C ASN A 117 -9.10 -21.77 0.90
N PRO A 118 -9.12 -22.98 1.49
CA PRO A 118 -8.00 -23.52 2.28
C PRO A 118 -6.77 -23.96 1.46
N VAL A 119 -6.93 -24.49 0.24
CA VAL A 119 -5.81 -24.92 -0.64
C VAL A 119 -5.07 -23.71 -1.24
N GLY A 120 -5.79 -22.63 -1.53
CA GLY A 120 -5.22 -21.34 -1.95
C GLY A 120 -4.44 -20.62 -0.85
N GLY A 121 -4.62 -21.01 0.42
CA GLY A 121 -4.02 -20.33 1.57
C GLY A 121 -2.49 -20.31 1.57
N ARG A 122 -1.81 -21.34 1.04
CA ARG A 122 -0.34 -21.36 0.98
C ARG A 122 0.22 -20.42 -0.08
N ILE A 123 -0.38 -20.40 -1.28
CA ILE A 123 0.01 -19.49 -2.37
C ILE A 123 -0.31 -18.05 -1.97
N GLN A 124 -1.49 -17.80 -1.41
CA GLN A 124 -1.87 -16.49 -0.87
C GLN A 124 -0.88 -16.01 0.19
N LEU A 125 -0.45 -16.90 1.10
CA LEU A 125 0.55 -16.56 2.11
C LEU A 125 1.91 -16.24 1.50
N ALA A 126 2.37 -16.98 0.49
CA ALA A 126 3.60 -16.69 -0.21
C ALA A 126 3.54 -15.32 -0.90
N ILE A 127 2.45 -15.03 -1.61
CA ILE A 127 2.18 -13.72 -2.21
C ILE A 127 2.15 -12.63 -1.14
N ALA A 128 1.50 -12.89 0.00
CA ALA A 128 1.43 -11.95 1.11
C ALA A 128 2.82 -11.58 1.64
N ILE A 129 3.70 -12.57 1.82
CA ILE A 129 5.08 -12.34 2.27
C ILE A 129 5.83 -11.48 1.25
N VAL A 130 5.73 -11.80 -0.03
CA VAL A 130 6.41 -11.02 -1.10
C VAL A 130 5.93 -9.58 -1.11
N ILE A 131 4.61 -9.35 -1.14
CA ILE A 131 4.02 -8.00 -1.12
C ILE A 131 4.36 -7.27 0.18
N THR A 132 4.44 -7.97 1.31
CA THR A 132 4.82 -7.37 2.60
C THR A 132 6.27 -6.91 2.58
N LEU A 133 7.19 -7.73 2.09
CA LEU A 133 8.63 -7.42 2.12
C LEU A 133 9.04 -6.35 1.10
N PHE A 134 8.40 -6.35 -0.08
CA PHE A 134 8.70 -5.41 -1.16
C PHE A 134 8.78 -3.94 -0.74
N PRO A 135 7.78 -3.33 -0.08
CA PRO A 135 7.82 -1.92 0.30
C PRO A 135 8.95 -1.60 1.28
N PHE A 136 9.25 -2.48 2.24
CA PHE A 136 10.36 -2.24 3.18
C PHE A 136 11.73 -2.33 2.48
N ILE A 137 11.91 -3.29 1.59
CA ILE A 137 13.13 -3.42 0.79
C ILE A 137 13.31 -2.17 -0.09
N SER A 138 12.24 -1.75 -0.77
CA SER A 138 12.23 -0.53 -1.59
C SER A 138 12.54 0.72 -0.75
N TRP A 139 12.00 0.83 0.48
CA TRP A 139 12.30 1.93 1.39
C TRP A 139 13.77 1.97 1.78
N VAL A 140 14.35 0.82 2.16
CA VAL A 140 15.78 0.70 2.49
C VAL A 140 16.64 1.09 1.29
N TYR A 141 16.28 0.64 0.09
CA TYR A 141 16.97 1.00 -1.14
C TYR A 141 16.94 2.52 -1.38
N ILE A 142 15.78 3.16 -1.27
CA ILE A 142 15.61 4.61 -1.39
C ILE A 142 16.46 5.35 -0.34
N TYR A 143 16.43 4.89 0.92
CA TYR A 143 17.17 5.51 2.00
C TYR A 143 18.69 5.50 1.73
N ILE A 144 19.22 4.37 1.25
CA ILE A 144 20.64 4.21 0.91
C ILE A 144 21.01 5.01 -0.35
N ASN A 145 20.11 5.10 -1.34
CA ASN A 145 20.35 5.81 -2.60
C ASN A 145 20.21 7.34 -2.43
N LYS A 146 21.28 7.97 -1.96
CA LYS A 146 21.35 9.43 -1.75
C LYS A 146 21.14 10.24 -3.02
N GLU A 147 21.60 9.73 -4.17
CA GLU A 147 21.46 10.41 -5.46
C GLU A 147 19.98 10.54 -5.83
N MET A 148 19.23 9.43 -5.76
CA MET A 148 17.78 9.43 -5.96
C MET A 148 17.08 10.41 -5.03
N ARG A 149 17.38 10.38 -3.73
CA ARG A 149 16.76 11.32 -2.78
C ARG A 149 17.16 12.77 -3.04
N SER A 150 18.36 13.02 -3.56
CA SER A 150 18.81 14.38 -3.88
C SER A 150 18.05 14.98 -5.06
N SER A 151 17.58 14.15 -6.01
CA SER A 151 16.83 14.60 -7.18
C SER A 151 15.36 14.88 -6.90
N TRP A 152 14.83 14.49 -5.74
CA TRP A 152 13.41 14.70 -5.41
C TRP A 152 13.07 16.17 -5.13
N PRO A 153 11.79 16.55 -5.20
CA PRO A 153 11.31 17.83 -4.71
C PRO A 153 11.67 18.05 -3.22
N THR A 154 11.78 19.31 -2.80
CA THR A 154 12.20 19.65 -1.42
C THR A 154 11.23 19.11 -0.37
N HIS A 155 9.92 19.11 -0.67
CA HIS A 155 8.90 18.62 0.26
C HIS A 155 8.96 17.10 0.46
N CYS A 156 9.48 16.34 -0.50
CA CYS A 156 9.65 14.89 -0.34
C CYS A 156 10.86 14.49 0.54
N LYS A 157 11.76 15.42 0.93
CA LYS A 157 13.04 15.09 1.60
C LYS A 157 13.00 15.13 3.13
N THR A 158 11.97 15.76 3.70
CA THR A 158 11.97 16.16 5.11
C THR A 158 11.64 15.03 6.09
N VAL A 159 11.06 13.92 5.62
CA VAL A 159 10.51 12.84 6.48
C VAL A 159 10.93 11.44 6.02
N ILE A 160 12.05 11.32 5.27
CA ILE A 160 12.68 10.03 4.91
C ILE A 160 13.67 9.59 5.99
#